data_AF-A0A9E0PSN0-F1
#
_entry.id   AF-A0A9E0PSN0-F1
#
_cell.length_a   1.000
_cell.length_b   1.000
_cell.length_c   1.000
_cell.angle_alpha   90.00
_cell.angle_beta   90.00
_cell.angle_gamma   90.00
#
_symmetry.space_group_name_H-M   'P 1'
#
loop_
_entity.id
_entity.type
_entity.pdbx_description
1 polymer ?
#
loop_
_entity_poly.entity_id
_entity_poly.type
_entity_poly.pdbx_seq_one_letter_code
_entity_poly.pdbx_strand_id
1 'polypeptide(L)'
;MSRAFLLAALCAGAEGARAAEAPAAPGGAALEPKAVIAALIESSLDVARAVPVTRLNLAVDLAEVRLENGWLFPATPLAGRVVEVVFIGEGRISLVPPDATEAGQLELFTGETRLDRPFDAAVFVVASDTASAALFRRAVASAPGAAEIERASALWSRWQKSGERRVLGVDATLLADALGEALYNGAFVAWLHQEDEPPFIFQIDPAAEDAVSLGRFAPIEADEREQRRIARELRTQQKKGRGLGLELADFGEWEQWMSAPMRDATGKPLGRRTLFEP
;
A
#
# COMPACT_ATOMS: atom_id res chain seq x y z
N MET A 1 25.94 -35.67 -29.85
CA MET A 1 24.72 -36.38 -30.31
C MET A 1 23.65 -35.33 -30.57
N SER A 2 23.54 -34.91 -31.83
CA SER A 2 22.61 -33.87 -32.28
C SER A 2 21.19 -34.40 -32.36
N ARG A 3 20.23 -33.64 -31.85
CA ARG A 3 18.82 -33.78 -32.23
C ARG A 3 18.33 -32.45 -32.79
N ALA A 4 18.30 -32.40 -34.12
CA ALA A 4 17.54 -31.44 -34.89
C ALA A 4 16.05 -31.70 -34.65
N PHE A 5 15.28 -30.65 -34.40
CA PHE A 5 13.83 -30.68 -34.56
C PHE A 5 13.41 -29.58 -35.53
N LEU A 6 12.63 -30.04 -36.50
CA LEU A 6 12.18 -29.38 -37.71
C LEU A 6 11.17 -28.25 -37.40
N LEU A 7 11.32 -27.14 -38.10
CA LEU A 7 10.23 -26.20 -38.37
C LEU A 7 9.11 -26.91 -39.15
N ALA A 8 7.86 -26.68 -38.75
CA ALA A 8 6.71 -26.79 -39.63
C ALA A 8 5.79 -25.58 -39.39
N ALA A 9 5.76 -24.68 -40.37
CA ALA A 9 4.79 -23.61 -40.48
C ALA A 9 3.54 -24.14 -41.19
N LEU A 10 2.36 -23.84 -40.65
CA LEU A 10 1.11 -23.87 -41.40
C LEU A 10 0.37 -22.54 -41.17
N CYS A 11 0.23 -21.76 -42.24
CA CYS A 11 -0.74 -20.68 -42.37
C CYS A 11 -2.04 -21.26 -42.96
N ALA A 12 -3.19 -20.95 -42.37
CA ALA A 12 -4.43 -20.56 -43.04
C ALA A 12 -5.60 -20.54 -42.05
N GLY A 13 -6.39 -19.46 -42.05
CA GLY A 13 -7.65 -19.36 -41.33
C GLY A 13 -7.94 -17.95 -40.80
N ALA A 14 -8.12 -16.98 -41.70
CA ALA A 14 -8.72 -15.70 -41.35
C ALA A 14 -10.24 -15.87 -41.25
N GLU A 15 -10.74 -16.17 -40.06
CA GLU A 15 -12.15 -16.05 -39.72
C GLU A 15 -12.31 -14.99 -38.64
N GLY A 16 -13.14 -13.99 -38.94
CA GLY A 16 -13.39 -12.84 -38.09
C GLY A 16 -13.94 -13.25 -36.73
N ALA A 17 -13.05 -13.32 -35.75
CA ALA A 17 -13.42 -13.29 -34.34
C ALA A 17 -14.00 -11.91 -34.05
N ARG A 18 -15.33 -11.80 -34.08
CA ARG A 18 -16.05 -10.74 -33.37
C ARG A 18 -15.45 -10.69 -31.97
N ALA A 19 -14.80 -9.58 -31.63
CA ALA A 19 -14.44 -9.27 -30.27
C ALA A 19 -15.72 -9.39 -29.45
N ALA A 20 -15.80 -10.45 -28.64
CA ALA A 20 -16.84 -10.57 -27.64
C ALA A 20 -16.59 -9.43 -26.67
N GLU A 21 -17.41 -8.40 -26.79
CA GLU A 21 -17.50 -7.27 -25.89
C GLU A 21 -17.66 -7.85 -24.48
N ALA A 22 -16.62 -7.65 -23.66
CA ALA A 22 -16.67 -8.05 -22.27
C ALA A 22 -17.90 -7.41 -21.63
N PRO A 23 -18.71 -8.14 -20.85
CA PRO A 23 -19.89 -7.56 -20.23
C PRO A 23 -19.44 -6.38 -19.38
N ALA A 24 -19.91 -5.18 -19.76
CA ALA A 24 -19.74 -3.97 -18.97
C ALA A 24 -20.20 -4.29 -17.55
N ALA A 25 -19.33 -4.00 -16.57
CA ALA A 25 -19.67 -4.11 -15.16
C ALA A 25 -21.00 -3.37 -14.93
N PRO A 26 -21.96 -3.96 -14.19
CA PRO A 26 -23.23 -3.31 -13.95
C PRO A 26 -22.95 -1.94 -13.32
N GLY A 27 -23.45 -0.88 -13.96
CA GLY A 27 -23.29 0.49 -13.50
C GLY A 27 -23.79 0.60 -12.07
N GLY A 28 -22.84 0.62 -11.12
CA GLY A 28 -23.12 0.86 -9.72
C GLY A 28 -23.71 2.25 -9.58
N ALA A 29 -24.74 2.38 -8.75
CA ALA A 29 -25.17 3.69 -8.28
C ALA A 29 -23.93 4.47 -7.83
N ALA A 30 -23.78 5.71 -8.32
CA ALA A 30 -22.65 6.55 -7.94
C ALA A 30 -22.55 6.57 -6.42
N LEU A 31 -21.42 6.12 -5.88
CA LEU A 31 -21.20 6.09 -4.44
C LEU A 31 -21.17 7.53 -3.94
N GLU A 32 -21.98 7.83 -2.93
CA GLU A 32 -22.01 9.16 -2.31
C GLU A 32 -20.71 9.39 -1.52
N PRO A 33 -19.91 10.44 -1.82
CA PRO A 33 -18.61 10.66 -1.18
C PRO A 33 -18.67 10.69 0.35
N LYS A 34 -19.74 11.27 0.91
CA LYS A 34 -19.97 11.31 2.36
C LYS A 34 -20.11 9.93 2.98
N ALA A 35 -20.74 8.99 2.28
CA ALA A 35 -20.91 7.62 2.76
C ALA A 35 -19.58 6.86 2.75
N VAL A 36 -18.75 7.08 1.72
CA VAL A 36 -17.39 6.50 1.63
C VAL A 36 -16.51 7.02 2.76
N ILE A 37 -16.53 8.34 3.01
CA ILE A 37 -15.78 8.96 4.11
C ILE A 37 -16.22 8.41 5.47
N ALA A 38 -17.53 8.25 5.70
CA ALA A 38 -18.04 7.65 6.94
C ALA A 38 -17.55 6.21 7.11
N ALA A 39 -17.58 5.40 6.05
CA ALA A 39 -17.09 4.03 6.07
C ALA A 39 -15.58 3.93 6.34
N LEU A 40 -14.77 4.87 5.83
CA LEU A 40 -13.34 4.97 6.16
C LEU A 40 -13.12 5.26 7.65
N ILE A 41 -13.87 6.22 8.21
CA ILE A 41 -13.77 6.62 9.64
C ILE A 41 -14.21 5.49 10.58
N GLU A 42 -15.26 4.76 10.21
CA GLU A 42 -15.82 3.66 11.01
C GLU A 42 -15.09 2.32 10.78
N SER A 43 -14.04 2.32 9.95
CA SER A 43 -13.34 1.11 9.54
C SER A 43 -12.71 0.36 10.73
N SER A 44 -12.90 -0.95 10.75
CA SER A 44 -12.40 -1.83 11.82
C SER A 44 -11.90 -3.16 11.27
N LEU A 45 -11.10 -3.90 12.04
CA LEU A 45 -10.68 -5.24 11.65
C LEU A 45 -11.80 -6.26 11.79
N ASP A 46 -12.01 -7.04 10.73
CA ASP A 46 -12.88 -8.21 10.76
C ASP A 46 -12.06 -9.46 11.14
N VAL A 47 -11.87 -9.62 12.46
CA VAL A 47 -11.11 -10.73 13.05
C VAL A 47 -11.69 -12.10 12.68
N ALA A 48 -13.00 -12.18 12.47
CA ALA A 48 -13.66 -13.44 12.09
C ALA A 48 -13.30 -13.87 10.66
N ARG A 49 -12.88 -12.93 9.81
CA ARG A 49 -12.39 -13.18 8.44
C ARG A 49 -10.87 -13.28 8.35
N ALA A 50 -10.17 -13.40 9.48
CA ALA A 50 -8.73 -13.60 9.46
C ALA A 50 -8.37 -14.89 8.71
N VAL A 51 -7.34 -14.82 7.87
CA VAL A 51 -6.85 -15.97 7.09
C VAL A 51 -5.40 -16.29 7.44
N PRO A 52 -5.04 -17.57 7.68
CA PRO A 52 -3.64 -17.93 7.85
C PRO A 52 -2.92 -17.81 6.50
N VAL A 53 -1.68 -17.34 6.53
CA VAL A 53 -0.83 -17.23 5.35
C VAL A 53 0.47 -18.00 5.56
N THR A 54 0.89 -18.71 4.51
CA THR A 54 2.16 -19.43 4.49
C THR A 54 2.73 -19.34 3.08
N ARG A 55 3.94 -18.79 2.96
CA ARG A 55 4.67 -18.59 1.69
C ARG A 55 3.82 -17.89 0.62
N LEU A 56 3.23 -16.76 0.99
CA LEU A 56 2.59 -15.87 0.01
C LEU A 56 3.63 -14.86 -0.47
N ASN A 57 3.70 -14.68 -1.78
CA ASN A 57 4.56 -13.68 -2.39
C ASN A 57 3.71 -12.62 -3.10
N LEU A 58 4.00 -11.35 -2.80
CA LEU A 58 3.39 -10.19 -3.43
C LEU A 58 4.49 -9.47 -4.22
N ALA A 59 4.43 -9.56 -5.55
CA ALA A 59 5.29 -8.77 -6.43
C ALA A 59 4.60 -7.43 -6.70
N VAL A 60 5.22 -6.33 -6.26
CA VAL A 60 4.66 -4.98 -6.32
C VAL A 60 5.73 -4.02 -6.90
N ASP A 61 5.70 -3.84 -8.22
CA ASP A 61 6.69 -3.08 -9.00
C ASP A 61 8.15 -3.51 -8.69
N LEU A 62 8.96 -2.64 -8.07
CA LEU A 62 10.37 -2.91 -7.71
C LEU A 62 10.53 -3.79 -6.46
N ALA A 63 9.47 -3.98 -5.69
CA ALA A 63 9.49 -4.72 -4.43
C ALA A 63 8.89 -6.11 -4.55
N GLU A 64 9.49 -7.04 -3.81
CA GLU A 64 8.93 -8.36 -3.52
C GLU A 64 8.67 -8.45 -2.01
N VAL A 65 7.39 -8.60 -1.64
CA VAL A 65 6.96 -8.75 -0.24
C VAL A 65 6.54 -10.20 -0.01
N ARG A 66 7.33 -10.92 0.79
CA ARG A 66 7.08 -12.31 1.15
C ARG A 66 6.48 -12.40 2.54
N LEU A 67 5.31 -13.02 2.65
CA LEU A 67 4.68 -13.39 3.92
C LEU A 67 4.96 -14.89 4.14
N GLU A 68 5.93 -15.18 4.99
CA GLU A 68 6.46 -16.53 5.17
C GLU A 68 5.50 -17.38 6.01
N ASN A 69 5.05 -16.83 7.14
CA ASN A 69 4.10 -17.48 8.03
C ASN A 69 3.38 -16.44 8.92
N GLY A 70 2.05 -16.49 9.00
CA GLY A 70 1.32 -15.58 9.87
C GLY A 70 -0.18 -15.52 9.59
N TRP A 71 -0.77 -14.37 9.88
CA TRP A 71 -2.20 -14.10 9.73
C TRP A 71 -2.44 -12.79 9.02
N LEU A 72 -3.44 -12.78 8.14
CA LEU A 72 -3.99 -11.58 7.51
C LEU A 72 -5.37 -11.28 8.11
N PHE A 73 -5.54 -10.07 8.63
CA PHE A 73 -6.78 -9.56 9.20
C PHE A 73 -7.32 -8.47 8.28
N PRO A 74 -8.39 -8.74 7.51
CA PRO A 74 -8.97 -7.74 6.64
C PRO A 74 -9.68 -6.66 7.46
N ALA A 75 -9.59 -5.40 7.01
CA ALA A 75 -10.50 -4.36 7.47
C ALA A 75 -11.91 -4.56 6.88
N THR A 76 -12.88 -3.88 7.47
CA THR A 76 -14.24 -3.78 6.94
C THR A 76 -14.21 -3.31 5.48
N PRO A 77 -14.96 -3.96 4.57
CA PRO A 77 -14.92 -3.60 3.16
C PRO A 77 -15.37 -2.14 2.90
N LEU A 78 -14.58 -1.40 2.11
CA LEU A 78 -14.94 -0.10 1.56
C LEU A 78 -15.54 -0.31 0.18
N ALA A 79 -16.74 0.23 -0.08
CA ALA A 79 -17.44 0.02 -1.36
C ALA A 79 -17.56 -1.47 -1.75
N GLY A 80 -17.68 -2.37 -0.76
CA GLY A 80 -17.75 -3.82 -0.98
C GLY A 80 -16.39 -4.51 -1.20
N ARG A 81 -15.28 -3.79 -1.10
CA ARG A 81 -13.91 -4.29 -1.33
C ARG A 81 -13.06 -4.23 -0.07
N VAL A 82 -12.27 -5.27 0.18
CA VAL A 82 -11.24 -5.21 1.23
C VAL A 82 -10.06 -4.42 0.68
N VAL A 83 -9.88 -3.20 1.19
CA VAL A 83 -8.83 -2.27 0.74
C VAL A 83 -7.70 -2.10 1.75
N GLU A 84 -7.87 -2.60 2.97
CA GLU A 84 -6.84 -2.56 4.00
C GLU A 84 -6.75 -3.93 4.70
N VAL A 85 -5.53 -4.34 5.00
CA VAL A 85 -5.23 -5.63 5.62
C VAL A 85 -4.08 -5.48 6.60
N VAL A 86 -4.25 -6.02 7.80
CA VAL A 86 -3.17 -6.14 8.79
C VAL A 86 -2.55 -7.53 8.70
N PHE A 87 -1.23 -7.59 8.64
CA PHE A 87 -0.45 -8.82 8.74
C PHE A 87 0.25 -8.89 10.10
N ILE A 88 0.19 -10.04 10.75
CA ILE A 88 0.99 -10.39 11.94
C ILE A 88 1.68 -11.73 11.66
N GLY A 89 3.02 -11.76 11.74
CA GLY A 89 3.82 -12.96 11.50
C GLY A 89 5.15 -12.65 10.82
N GLU A 90 5.85 -13.66 10.35
CA GLU A 90 7.17 -13.50 9.73
C GLU A 90 7.04 -13.09 8.26
N GLY A 91 7.60 -11.95 7.91
CA GLY A 91 7.66 -11.43 6.56
C GLY A 91 9.03 -10.87 6.19
N ARG A 92 9.22 -10.65 4.89
CA ARG A 92 10.44 -10.05 4.35
C ARG A 92 10.13 -9.23 3.11
N ILE A 93 10.71 -8.04 3.02
CA ILE A 93 10.67 -7.22 1.82
C ILE A 93 12.06 -7.21 1.18
N SER A 94 12.10 -7.41 -0.13
CA SER A 94 13.30 -7.22 -0.93
C SER A 94 13.04 -6.25 -2.06
N LEU A 95 13.98 -5.35 -2.31
CA LEU A 95 13.89 -4.35 -3.36
C LEU A 95 15.25 -4.14 -4.03
N VAL A 96 15.22 -4.01 -5.36
CA VAL A 96 16.38 -3.66 -6.16
C VAL A 96 16.21 -2.25 -6.70
N PRO A 97 17.08 -1.31 -6.32
CA PRO A 97 17.03 0.04 -6.85
C PRO A 97 17.15 0.06 -8.38
N PRO A 98 16.45 1.00 -9.06
CA PRO A 98 16.37 1.04 -10.52
C PRO A 98 17.69 1.43 -11.20
N ASP A 99 18.55 2.16 -10.51
CA ASP A 99 19.84 2.64 -11.00
C ASP A 99 20.84 2.87 -9.84
N ALA A 100 22.07 3.27 -10.20
CA ALA A 100 23.15 3.47 -9.23
C ALA A 100 22.95 4.70 -8.32
N THR A 101 22.17 5.70 -8.77
CA THR A 101 21.86 6.88 -7.95
C THR A 101 20.94 6.47 -6.81
N GLU A 102 19.85 5.78 -7.13
CA GLU A 102 18.90 5.26 -6.14
C GLU A 102 19.54 4.20 -5.23
N ALA A 103 20.45 3.37 -5.75
CA ALA A 103 21.22 2.44 -4.93
C ALA A 103 22.14 3.16 -3.92
N GLY A 104 22.78 4.26 -4.33
CA GLY A 104 23.61 5.08 -3.45
C GLY A 104 22.79 5.80 -2.39
N GLN A 105 21.62 6.32 -2.76
CA GLN A 105 20.68 6.93 -1.81
C GLN A 105 20.22 5.91 -0.77
N LEU A 106 19.83 4.71 -1.20
CA LEU A 106 19.43 3.63 -0.30
C LEU A 106 20.57 3.26 0.68
N GLU A 107 21.81 3.19 0.19
CA GLU A 107 22.99 2.87 0.99
C GLU A 107 23.24 3.91 2.09
N LEU A 108 22.99 5.20 1.83
CA LEU A 108 23.16 6.27 2.83
C LEU A 108 22.24 6.10 4.04
N PHE A 109 21.02 5.59 3.84
CA PHE A 109 20.04 5.41 4.93
C PHE A 109 20.04 4.01 5.53
N THR A 110 20.35 2.99 4.75
CA THR A 110 20.22 1.58 5.16
C THR A 110 21.54 0.86 5.35
N GLY A 111 22.63 1.41 4.80
CA GLY A 111 23.94 0.75 4.72
C GLY A 111 24.04 -0.31 3.61
N GLU A 112 22.99 -0.48 2.80
CA GLU A 112 22.91 -1.51 1.76
C GLU A 112 22.50 -0.90 0.41
N THR A 113 23.10 -1.39 -0.69
CA THR A 113 22.76 -0.97 -2.06
C THR A 113 21.53 -1.66 -2.63
N ARG A 114 20.94 -2.59 -1.87
CA ARG A 114 19.71 -3.34 -2.14
C ARG A 114 19.00 -3.50 -0.81
N LEU A 115 17.66 -3.47 -0.81
CA LEU A 115 16.91 -3.70 0.42
C LEU A 115 16.64 -5.20 0.55
N ASP A 116 16.94 -5.79 1.70
CA ASP A 116 16.44 -7.12 2.08
C ASP A 116 16.20 -7.19 3.60
N ARG A 117 15.00 -6.79 4.04
CA ARG A 117 14.69 -6.59 5.47
C ARG A 117 13.53 -7.46 5.97
N PRO A 118 13.67 -8.08 7.15
CA PRO A 118 12.56 -8.74 7.81
C PRO A 118 11.54 -7.72 8.34
N PHE A 119 10.32 -8.19 8.55
CA PHE A 119 9.29 -7.51 9.33
C PHE A 119 8.43 -8.57 10.04
N ASP A 120 7.86 -8.22 11.19
CA ASP A 120 6.98 -9.11 11.97
C ASP A 120 5.50 -8.67 11.97
N ALA A 121 5.23 -7.48 11.44
CA ALA A 121 3.90 -6.95 11.28
C ALA A 121 3.84 -5.94 10.12
N ALA A 122 2.68 -5.82 9.49
CA ALA A 122 2.48 -4.84 8.43
C ALA A 122 1.03 -4.39 8.32
N VAL A 123 0.82 -3.18 7.79
CA VAL A 123 -0.46 -2.77 7.22
C VAL A 123 -0.31 -2.59 5.73
N PHE A 124 -1.14 -3.30 4.97
CA PHE A 124 -1.23 -3.17 3.52
C PHE A 124 -2.48 -2.39 3.16
N VAL A 125 -2.32 -1.34 2.37
CA VAL A 125 -3.41 -0.65 1.69
C VAL A 125 -3.34 -1.01 0.22
N VAL A 126 -4.41 -1.59 -0.31
CA VAL A 126 -4.47 -2.15 -1.66
C VAL A 126 -5.71 -1.63 -2.35
N ALA A 127 -5.54 -0.79 -3.37
CA ALA A 127 -6.66 -0.34 -4.22
C ALA A 127 -7.07 -1.37 -5.28
N SER A 128 -6.26 -2.43 -5.49
CA SER A 128 -6.49 -3.43 -6.53
C SER A 128 -7.42 -4.58 -6.11
N ASP A 129 -8.58 -4.67 -6.77
CA ASP A 129 -9.61 -5.70 -6.58
C ASP A 129 -9.10 -7.14 -6.71
N THR A 130 -8.20 -7.40 -7.66
CA THR A 130 -7.79 -8.77 -8.02
C THR A 130 -6.89 -9.39 -6.96
N ALA A 131 -5.98 -8.60 -6.40
CA ALA A 131 -5.08 -9.02 -5.33
C ALA A 131 -5.87 -9.29 -4.03
N SER A 132 -6.68 -8.33 -3.59
CA SER A 132 -7.48 -8.46 -2.37
C SER A 132 -8.49 -9.61 -2.45
N ALA A 133 -9.19 -9.78 -3.59
CA ALA A 133 -10.14 -10.87 -3.76
C ALA A 133 -9.47 -12.25 -3.77
N ALA A 134 -8.24 -12.38 -4.29
CA ALA A 134 -7.51 -13.65 -4.25
C ALA A 134 -7.12 -14.07 -2.81
N LEU A 135 -6.77 -13.11 -1.95
CA LEU A 135 -6.34 -13.37 -0.58
C LEU A 135 -7.46 -13.87 0.33
N PHE A 136 -8.67 -13.30 0.22
CA PHE A 136 -9.78 -13.57 1.16
C PHE A 136 -10.85 -14.54 0.64
N ARG A 137 -10.64 -15.17 -0.53
CA ARG A 137 -11.56 -16.22 -1.05
C ARG A 137 -11.36 -17.59 -0.40
N ARG A 138 -10.27 -17.82 0.35
CA ARG A 138 -9.98 -19.12 0.97
C ARG A 138 -10.79 -19.30 2.25
N ALA A 139 -11.38 -20.47 2.41
CA ALA A 139 -12.05 -20.87 3.64
C ALA A 139 -11.05 -20.89 4.80
N VAL A 140 -11.47 -20.33 5.94
CA VAL A 140 -10.71 -20.28 7.19
C VAL A 140 -10.69 -21.69 7.78
N ALA A 141 -9.52 -22.35 7.78
CA ALA A 141 -9.35 -23.69 8.36
C ALA A 141 -8.99 -23.66 9.86
N SER A 142 -8.54 -22.51 10.36
CA SER A 142 -8.08 -22.28 11.73
C SER A 142 -8.41 -20.86 12.15
N ALA A 143 -8.62 -20.62 13.44
CA ALA A 143 -8.78 -19.27 13.99
C ALA A 143 -7.43 -18.75 14.53
N PRO A 144 -7.15 -17.44 14.43
CA PRO A 144 -5.99 -16.84 15.06
C PRO A 144 -6.07 -16.95 16.59
N GLY A 145 -4.92 -17.02 17.26
CA GLY A 145 -4.86 -16.98 18.72
C GLY A 145 -5.16 -15.59 19.26
N ALA A 146 -5.44 -15.52 20.57
CA ALA A 146 -5.76 -14.25 21.24
C ALA A 146 -4.62 -13.22 21.14
N ALA A 147 -3.37 -13.68 21.18
CA ALA A 147 -2.19 -12.82 21.07
C ALA A 147 -2.06 -12.19 19.68
N GLU A 148 -2.30 -12.96 18.61
CA GLU A 148 -2.28 -12.43 17.24
C GLU A 148 -3.40 -11.40 17.02
N ILE A 149 -4.59 -11.67 17.58
CA ILE A 149 -5.74 -10.74 17.52
C ILE A 149 -5.43 -9.43 18.25
N GLU A 150 -4.83 -9.51 19.45
CA GLU A 150 -4.43 -8.33 20.23
C GLU A 150 -3.38 -7.50 19.48
N ARG A 151 -2.34 -8.15 18.95
CA ARG A 151 -1.30 -7.49 18.15
C ARG A 151 -1.87 -6.81 16.90
N ALA A 152 -2.74 -7.50 16.16
CA ALA A 152 -3.38 -6.94 14.97
C ALA A 152 -4.26 -5.73 15.32
N SER A 153 -5.04 -5.82 16.40
CA SER A 153 -5.92 -4.73 16.86
C SER A 153 -5.12 -3.50 17.33
N ALA A 154 -4.00 -3.72 18.02
CA ALA A 154 -3.10 -2.67 18.44
C ALA A 154 -2.44 -1.98 17.24
N LEU A 155 -1.95 -2.75 16.25
CA LEU A 155 -1.35 -2.21 15.04
C LEU A 155 -2.37 -1.41 14.22
N TRP A 156 -3.59 -1.94 14.04
CA TRP A 156 -4.67 -1.23 13.36
C TRP A 156 -5.01 0.09 14.03
N SER A 157 -5.16 0.09 15.36
CA SER A 157 -5.45 1.30 16.13
C SER A 157 -4.34 2.34 16.00
N ARG A 158 -3.08 1.90 15.90
CA ARG A 158 -1.92 2.76 15.65
C ARG A 158 -1.97 3.32 14.23
N TRP A 159 -2.21 2.50 13.22
CA TRP A 159 -2.32 2.91 11.80
C TRP A 159 -3.40 3.96 11.58
N GLN A 160 -4.62 3.72 12.10
CA GLN A 160 -5.75 4.62 11.97
C GLN A 160 -5.48 6.02 12.54
N LYS A 161 -4.62 6.12 13.55
CA LYS A 161 -4.26 7.38 14.22
C LYS A 161 -2.92 7.93 13.77
N SER A 162 -2.17 7.19 12.94
CA SER A 162 -0.80 7.52 12.55
C SER A 162 -0.74 8.81 11.74
N GLY A 163 0.32 9.59 11.95
CA GLY A 163 0.62 10.74 11.10
C GLY A 163 1.04 10.27 9.72
N GLU A 164 1.67 9.09 9.64
CA GLU A 164 2.06 8.40 8.41
C GLU A 164 0.86 8.20 7.48
N ARG A 165 -0.27 7.63 7.94
CA ARG A 165 -1.49 7.49 7.13
C ARG A 165 -1.95 8.84 6.53
N ARG A 166 -1.89 9.91 7.32
CA ARG A 166 -2.35 11.25 6.93
C ARG A 166 -1.38 11.91 5.94
N VAL A 167 -0.08 11.86 6.22
CA VAL A 167 0.99 12.41 5.36
C VAL A 167 1.01 11.72 4.00
N LEU A 168 0.79 10.40 3.97
CA LEU A 168 0.72 9.62 2.73
C LEU A 168 -0.60 9.83 1.94
N GLY A 169 -1.58 10.57 2.49
CA GLY A 169 -2.85 10.83 1.80
C GLY A 169 -3.69 9.56 1.55
N VAL A 170 -3.57 8.55 2.40
CA VAL A 170 -4.22 7.24 2.23
C VAL A 170 -5.73 7.37 2.09
N ASP A 171 -6.38 8.16 2.94
CA ASP A 171 -7.85 8.32 2.90
C ASP A 171 -8.33 8.99 1.61
N ALA A 172 -7.57 9.97 1.10
CA ALA A 172 -7.89 10.64 -0.16
C ALA A 172 -7.74 9.68 -1.35
N THR A 173 -6.68 8.87 -1.34
CA THR A 173 -6.41 7.84 -2.34
C THR A 173 -7.53 6.79 -2.36
N LEU A 174 -7.92 6.26 -1.19
CA LEU A 174 -8.99 5.28 -1.08
C LEU A 174 -10.37 5.85 -1.44
N LEU A 175 -10.62 7.11 -1.12
CA LEU A 175 -11.83 7.81 -1.55
C LEU A 175 -11.88 7.92 -3.08
N ALA A 176 -10.80 8.37 -3.71
CA ALA A 176 -10.75 8.53 -5.17
C ALA A 176 -10.92 7.17 -5.90
N ASP A 177 -10.22 6.13 -5.44
CA ASP A 177 -10.40 4.76 -5.95
C ASP A 177 -11.84 4.25 -5.76
N ALA A 178 -12.45 4.48 -4.60
CA ALA A 178 -13.85 4.10 -4.35
C ALA A 178 -14.83 4.87 -5.23
N LEU A 179 -14.53 6.12 -5.59
CA LEU A 179 -15.34 6.92 -6.53
C LEU A 179 -15.08 6.57 -8.00
N GLY A 180 -14.21 5.59 -8.29
CA GLY A 180 -13.97 5.06 -9.62
C GLY A 180 -12.89 5.81 -10.42
N GLU A 181 -12.04 6.59 -9.76
CA GLU A 181 -10.91 7.24 -10.42
C GLU A 181 -9.82 6.22 -10.77
N ALA A 182 -9.81 5.79 -12.04
CA ALA A 182 -8.93 4.72 -12.53
C ALA A 182 -7.43 4.93 -12.28
N LEU A 183 -6.98 6.17 -12.03
CA LEU A 183 -5.60 6.48 -11.66
C LEU A 183 -5.19 5.74 -10.39
N TYR A 184 -6.08 5.67 -9.40
CA TYR A 184 -5.75 5.19 -8.06
C TYR A 184 -5.90 3.68 -7.89
N ASN A 185 -6.41 2.94 -8.89
CA ASN A 185 -6.56 1.48 -8.84
C ASN A 185 -5.22 0.73 -8.63
N GLY A 186 -4.11 1.38 -8.97
CA GLY A 186 -2.74 0.86 -8.78
C GLY A 186 -2.06 1.31 -7.48
N ALA A 187 -2.75 2.08 -6.64
CA ALA A 187 -2.17 2.58 -5.40
C ALA A 187 -1.91 1.44 -4.41
N PHE A 188 -0.77 1.51 -3.75
CA PHE A 188 -0.34 0.52 -2.78
C PHE A 188 0.45 1.18 -1.65
N VAL A 189 0.23 0.76 -0.42
CA VAL A 189 1.07 1.12 0.73
C VAL A 189 1.36 -0.14 1.52
N ALA A 190 2.63 -0.35 1.88
CA ALA A 190 3.06 -1.29 2.89
C ALA A 190 3.73 -0.51 4.02
N TRP A 191 3.05 -0.42 5.17
CA TRP A 191 3.60 0.11 6.41
C TRP A 191 4.17 -1.06 7.22
N LEU A 192 5.49 -1.18 7.25
CA LEU A 192 6.20 -2.38 7.68
C LEU A 192 6.84 -2.16 9.06
N HIS A 193 6.69 -3.13 9.94
CA HIS A 193 7.17 -3.09 11.31
C HIS A 193 8.08 -4.27 11.62
N GLN A 194 9.21 -3.97 12.24
CA GLN A 194 10.09 -4.94 12.84
C GLN A 194 10.27 -4.56 14.31
N GLU A 195 10.27 -5.55 15.20
CA GLU A 195 10.53 -5.37 16.62
C GLU A 195 11.82 -4.57 16.82
N ASP A 196 11.78 -3.63 17.77
CA ASP A 196 12.87 -2.69 18.11
C ASP A 196 13.34 -1.74 17.00
N GLU A 197 12.67 -1.70 15.84
CA GLU A 197 12.96 -0.75 14.75
C GLU A 197 11.79 0.22 14.50
N PRO A 198 12.07 1.49 14.14
CA PRO A 198 11.05 2.38 13.59
C PRO A 198 10.42 1.77 12.33
N PRO A 199 9.10 1.94 12.11
CA PRO A 199 8.49 1.45 10.89
C PRO A 199 9.03 2.17 9.67
N PHE A 200 9.00 1.49 8.54
CA PHE A 200 9.31 2.05 7.24
C PHE A 200 8.19 1.72 6.27
N ILE A 201 8.17 2.44 5.15
CA ILE A 201 7.06 2.47 4.22
C ILE A 201 7.58 2.22 2.83
N PHE A 202 6.92 1.31 2.13
CA PHE A 202 7.00 1.18 0.68
C PHE A 202 5.64 1.60 0.09
N GLN A 203 5.64 2.50 -0.88
CA GLN A 203 4.41 3.04 -1.48
C GLN A 203 4.50 3.10 -3.00
N ILE A 204 3.35 2.86 -3.62
CA ILE A 204 3.05 3.26 -4.99
C ILE A 204 1.93 4.30 -4.93
N ASP A 205 2.27 5.55 -5.26
CA ASP A 205 1.33 6.66 -5.50
C ASP A 205 1.25 6.96 -7.00
N PRO A 206 0.19 6.51 -7.69
CA PRO A 206 0.03 6.76 -9.11
C PRO A 206 -0.09 8.24 -9.49
N ALA A 207 -0.40 9.13 -8.53
CA ALA A 207 -0.51 10.57 -8.76
C ALA A 207 0.84 11.30 -8.59
N ALA A 208 1.82 10.67 -7.93
CA ALA A 208 3.16 11.22 -7.79
C ALA A 208 3.97 11.09 -9.09
N GLU A 209 4.94 12.00 -9.27
CA GLU A 209 5.87 11.94 -10.41
C GLU A 209 6.73 10.69 -10.36
N ASP A 210 7.38 10.46 -9.23
CA ASP A 210 8.03 9.20 -8.88
C ASP A 210 7.04 8.38 -8.07
N ALA A 211 6.24 7.60 -8.79
CA ALA A 211 5.15 6.85 -8.19
C ALA A 211 5.62 5.84 -7.13
N VAL A 212 6.82 5.28 -7.25
CA VAL A 212 7.36 4.32 -6.29
C VAL A 212 8.24 5.06 -5.29
N SER A 213 7.98 4.88 -4.00
CA SER A 213 8.82 5.44 -2.94
C SER A 213 9.08 4.45 -1.81
N LEU A 214 10.25 4.58 -1.20
CA LEU A 214 10.67 3.85 -0.01
C LEU A 214 11.26 4.85 0.97
N GLY A 215 10.86 4.77 2.23
CA GLY A 215 11.38 5.66 3.26
C GLY A 215 10.76 5.43 4.61
N ARG A 216 10.96 6.38 5.50
CA ARG A 216 10.27 6.42 6.80
C ARG A 216 9.85 7.83 7.14
N PHE A 217 8.80 7.94 7.95
CA PHE A 217 8.45 9.19 8.58
C PHE A 217 9.21 9.33 9.89
N ALA A 218 9.95 10.43 10.04
CA ALA A 218 10.64 10.80 11.25
C ALA A 218 9.82 11.90 11.95
N PRO A 219 9.09 11.59 13.04
CA PRO A 219 8.34 12.60 13.78
C PRO A 219 9.27 13.71 14.31
N ILE A 220 8.74 14.92 14.49
CA ILE A 220 9.54 16.01 15.08
C ILE A 220 10.10 15.58 16.44
N GLU A 221 11.41 15.72 16.58
CA GLU A 221 12.07 15.65 17.88
C GLU A 221 11.72 16.90 18.69
N ALA A 222 10.84 16.72 19.67
CA ALA A 222 10.42 17.78 20.57
C ALA A 222 10.39 17.25 22.00
N ASP A 223 10.95 18.02 22.94
CA ASP A 223 10.81 17.73 24.37
C ASP A 223 9.35 17.94 24.83
N GLU A 224 8.98 17.45 26.02
CA GLU A 224 7.60 17.57 26.51
C GLU A 224 7.08 19.01 26.55
N ARG A 225 7.96 19.99 26.82
CA ARG A 225 7.57 21.39 26.92
C ARG A 225 7.25 21.95 25.54
N GLU A 226 8.05 21.59 24.55
CA GLU A 226 7.87 21.94 23.16
C GLU A 226 6.63 21.27 22.57
N GLN A 227 6.43 19.97 22.82
CA GLN A 227 5.21 19.26 22.42
C GLN A 227 3.95 19.95 22.97
N ARG A 228 3.97 20.32 24.26
CA ARG A 228 2.85 21.06 24.89
C ARG A 228 2.67 22.45 24.30
N ARG A 229 3.74 23.11 23.84
CA ARG A 229 3.67 24.41 23.18
C ARG A 229 3.03 24.28 21.80
N ILE A 230 3.52 23.34 20.98
CA ILE A 230 2.99 23.07 19.63
C ILE A 230 1.51 22.70 19.72
N ALA A 231 1.14 21.79 20.62
CA ALA A 231 -0.26 21.37 20.80
C ALA A 231 -1.19 22.55 21.18
N ARG A 232 -0.73 23.49 22.01
CA ARG A 232 -1.52 24.69 22.36
C ARG A 232 -1.68 25.64 21.18
N GLU A 233 -0.61 25.84 20.41
CA GLU A 233 -0.66 26.68 19.22
C GLU A 233 -1.59 26.08 18.18
N LEU A 234 -1.49 24.77 17.94
CA LEU A 234 -2.34 24.04 17.01
C LEU A 234 -3.82 24.18 17.37
N ARG A 235 -4.18 23.98 18.65
CA ARG A 235 -5.55 24.22 19.14
C ARG A 235 -6.01 25.67 18.92
N THR A 236 -5.12 26.64 19.06
CA THR A 236 -5.42 28.05 18.85
C THR A 236 -5.66 28.36 17.38
N GLN A 237 -4.87 27.78 16.48
CA GLN A 237 -5.06 27.90 15.03
C GLN A 237 -6.34 27.20 14.57
N GLN A 238 -6.64 26.00 15.10
CA GLN A 238 -7.86 25.26 14.79
C GLN A 238 -9.13 26.00 15.21
N LYS A 239 -9.12 26.68 16.36
CA LYS A 239 -10.23 27.59 16.75
C LYS A 239 -10.44 28.74 15.77
N LYS A 240 -9.42 29.13 15.01
CA LYS A 240 -9.49 30.14 13.95
C LYS A 240 -9.79 29.52 12.57
N GLY A 241 -10.12 28.22 12.52
CA GLY A 241 -10.40 27.49 11.28
C GLY A 241 -9.15 27.11 10.47
N ARG A 242 -7.95 27.19 11.05
CA ARG A 242 -6.67 26.87 10.38
C ARG A 242 -6.11 25.55 10.88
N GLY A 243 -5.51 24.75 9.98
CA GLY A 243 -4.87 23.48 10.35
C GLY A 243 -5.82 22.49 11.02
N LEU A 244 -7.07 22.46 10.55
CA LEU A 244 -8.10 21.55 11.06
C LEU A 244 -7.67 20.09 10.87
N GLY A 245 -7.85 19.28 11.90
CA GLY A 245 -7.50 17.86 11.87
C GLY A 245 -6.01 17.55 12.00
N LEU A 246 -5.13 18.56 11.98
CA LEU A 246 -3.72 18.35 12.26
C LEU A 246 -3.50 18.00 13.74
N GLU A 247 -2.59 17.07 13.97
CA GLU A 247 -2.11 16.66 15.28
C GLU A 247 -0.59 16.79 15.35
N LEU A 248 -0.02 16.77 16.56
CA LEU A 248 1.44 16.83 16.74
C LEU A 248 2.15 15.68 15.99
N ALA A 249 1.52 14.51 15.92
CA ALA A 249 2.05 13.34 15.22
C ALA A 249 2.16 13.52 13.70
N ASP A 250 1.53 14.56 13.13
CA ASP A 250 1.59 14.86 11.69
C ASP A 250 2.82 15.66 11.30
N PHE A 251 3.52 16.19 12.30
CA PHE A 251 4.71 16.97 12.06
C PHE A 251 5.93 16.07 12.14
N GLY A 252 6.71 16.09 11.07
CA GLY A 252 7.92 15.30 10.93
C GLY A 252 8.53 15.51 9.55
N GLU A 253 9.61 14.80 9.29
CA GLU A 253 10.30 14.79 8.01
C GLU A 253 10.12 13.43 7.36
N TRP A 254 9.95 13.43 6.04
CA TRP A 254 10.00 12.21 5.26
C TRP A 254 11.44 11.92 4.89
N GLU A 255 12.01 10.88 5.48
CA GLU A 255 13.31 10.37 5.08
C GLU A 255 13.14 9.46 3.87
N GLN A 256 13.35 10.04 2.69
CA GLN A 256 13.26 9.32 1.42
C GLN A 256 14.55 8.53 1.15
N TRP A 257 14.44 7.21 1.23
CA TRP A 257 15.54 6.28 0.96
C TRP A 257 15.67 5.98 -0.53
N MET A 258 14.55 6.00 -1.25
CA MET A 258 14.49 5.77 -2.69
C MET A 258 13.23 6.38 -3.29
N SER A 259 13.29 6.87 -4.52
CA SER A 259 12.11 7.09 -5.37
C SER A 259 12.36 6.64 -6.81
N ALA A 260 11.29 6.25 -7.50
CA ALA A 260 11.38 5.81 -8.89
C ALA A 260 10.04 6.01 -9.64
N PRO A 261 10.08 6.21 -10.96
CA PRO A 261 8.87 6.13 -11.78
C PRO A 261 8.32 4.69 -11.79
N MET A 262 6.99 4.56 -11.88
CA MET A 262 6.32 3.26 -12.05
C MET A 262 6.76 2.60 -13.37
N ARG A 263 6.82 1.28 -13.41
CA ARG A 263 7.21 0.53 -14.61
C ARG A 263 6.03 -0.23 -15.21
N ASP A 264 6.04 -0.38 -16.54
CA ASP A 264 5.11 -1.27 -17.24
C ASP A 264 5.53 -2.74 -17.11
N ALA A 265 4.70 -3.66 -17.61
CA ALA A 265 4.96 -5.09 -17.58
C ALA A 265 6.24 -5.52 -18.35
N THR A 266 6.81 -4.63 -19.18
CA THR A 266 8.07 -4.85 -19.90
C THR A 266 9.29 -4.29 -19.14
N GLY A 267 9.06 -3.69 -17.97
CA GLY A 267 10.07 -3.07 -17.12
C GLY A 267 10.45 -1.66 -17.56
N LYS A 268 9.76 -1.07 -18.54
CA LYS A 268 10.02 0.30 -18.99
C LYS A 268 9.34 1.30 -18.06
N PRO A 269 9.99 2.39 -17.65
CA PRO A 269 9.33 3.47 -16.93
C PRO A 269 8.11 3.95 -17.71
N LEU A 270 6.95 3.97 -17.05
CA LEU A 270 5.80 4.70 -17.52
C LEU A 270 6.22 6.17 -17.54
N GLY A 271 6.28 6.75 -18.74
CA GLY A 271 6.81 8.09 -18.93
C GLY A 271 6.10 9.11 -18.04
N ARG A 272 6.83 10.18 -17.67
CA ARG A 272 6.31 11.31 -16.89
C ARG A 272 4.98 11.75 -17.51
N ARG A 273 3.86 11.53 -16.81
CA ARG A 273 2.56 11.98 -17.27
C ARG A 273 2.53 13.50 -17.12
N THR A 274 2.69 14.22 -18.22
CA THR A 274 2.38 15.64 -18.29
C THR A 274 0.87 15.77 -18.11
N LEU A 275 0.42 16.07 -16.89
CA LEU A 275 -0.99 16.40 -16.58
C LEU A 275 -1.46 17.67 -17.31
N PHE A 276 -0.54 18.42 -17.93
CA PHE A 276 -0.80 19.52 -18.83
C PHE A 276 -0.19 19.22 -20.21
N GLU A 277 -1.03 18.88 -21.18
CA GLU A 277 -0.75 19.24 -22.57
C GLU A 277 -1.17 20.72 -22.76
N PRO A 278 -0.35 21.55 -23.43
CA PRO A 278 -0.65 22.97 -23.66
C PRO A 278 -1.87 23.23 -24.55
#